data_AF-A0A358DHB8-F1
#
_entry.id   AF-A0A358DHB8-F1
#
_cell.length_a   1.000
_cell.length_b   1.000
_cell.length_c   1.000
_cell.angle_alpha   90.00
_cell.angle_beta   90.00
_cell.angle_gamma   90.00
#
_symmetry.space_group_name_H-M   'P 1'
#
loop_
_entity.id
_entity.type
_entity.pdbx_description
1 polymer ?
#
loop_
_entity_poly.entity_id
_entity_poly.type
_entity_poly.pdbx_seq_one_letter_code
_entity_poly.pdbx_strand_id
1 'polypeptide(L)' 'PGDTIKATFEGSAGQSFGAFLAKGVTFRIEGDANDYLGKGLSG' A
#
# COMPACT_ATOMS: atom_id res chain seq x y z
N PRO A 1 -9.18 -9.77 13.34
CA PRO A 1 -7.76 -10.07 13.05
C PRO A 1 -7.15 -8.93 12.22
N GLY A 2 -6.17 -8.21 12.76
CA GLY A 2 -5.37 -7.28 11.96
C GLY A 2 -4.31 -8.06 11.17
N ASP A 3 -3.78 -7.47 10.10
CA ASP A 3 -2.61 -8.00 9.37
C ASP A 3 -2.79 -9.37 8.68
N THR A 4 -4.00 -9.68 8.22
CA THR A 4 -4.32 -10.97 7.60
C THR A 4 -3.66 -11.17 6.23
N ILE A 5 -3.32 -10.10 5.51
CA ILE A 5 -2.69 -10.16 4.18
C ILE A 5 -1.45 -9.26 4.18
N LYS A 6 -0.30 -9.84 3.82
CA LYS A 6 0.98 -9.14 3.71
C LYS A 6 1.58 -9.35 2.33
N ALA A 7 1.94 -8.28 1.64
CA ALA A 7 2.60 -8.33 0.35
C ALA A 7 3.76 -7.34 0.30
N THR A 8 4.92 -7.83 -0.14
CA THR A 8 6.13 -7.02 -0.35
C THR A 8 6.36 -6.87 -1.84
N PHE A 9 6.57 -5.64 -2.28
CA PHE A 9 6.83 -5.27 -3.67
C PHE A 9 8.21 -4.62 -3.75
N GLU A 10 8.98 -4.97 -4.76
CA GLU A 10 10.29 -4.35 -5.05
C GLU A 10 10.19 -3.56 -6.37
N GLY A 11 10.66 -2.31 -6.36
CA GLY A 11 10.61 -1.42 -7.52
C GLY A 11 9.79 -0.15 -7.29
N SER A 12 9.36 0.51 -8.37
CA SER A 12 8.68 1.81 -8.28
C SER A 12 7.16 1.67 -8.22
N ALA A 13 6.55 2.22 -7.18
CA ALA A 13 5.11 2.30 -7.03
C ALA A 13 4.54 3.53 -7.76
N GLY A 14 3.64 3.26 -8.69
CA GLY A 14 2.91 4.29 -9.43
C GLY A 14 1.87 5.01 -8.57
N GLN A 15 1.19 5.99 -9.16
CA GLN A 15 0.21 6.80 -8.46
C GLN A 15 -0.95 5.96 -7.90
N SER A 16 -1.44 6.34 -6.71
CA SER A 16 -2.54 5.67 -5.99
C SER A 16 -2.24 4.24 -5.52
N PHE A 17 -0.96 3.86 -5.37
CA PHE A 17 -0.62 2.61 -4.72
C PHE A 17 -1.17 2.56 -3.29
N GLY A 18 -1.90 1.49 -2.96
CA GLY A 18 -2.54 1.34 -1.65
C GLY A 18 -3.72 2.28 -1.38
N ALA A 19 -4.30 2.92 -2.39
CA ALA A 19 -5.55 3.65 -2.22
C ALA A 19 -6.69 2.70 -1.82
N PHE A 20 -7.50 3.11 -0.83
CA PHE A 20 -8.65 2.36 -0.32
C PHE A 20 -8.34 0.93 0.18
N LEU A 21 -7.17 0.73 0.80
CA LEU A 21 -6.84 -0.56 1.40
C LEU A 21 -7.87 -0.97 2.46
N ALA A 22 -8.35 -2.20 2.36
CA ALA A 22 -9.24 -2.79 3.35
C ALA A 22 -8.49 -3.04 4.67
N LYS A 23 -9.22 -2.97 5.79
CA LYS A 23 -8.69 -3.28 7.12
C LYS A 23 -7.97 -4.62 7.15
N GLY A 24 -6.71 -4.60 7.60
CA GLY A 24 -5.89 -5.80 7.79
C GLY A 24 -5.03 -6.21 6.58
N VAL A 25 -4.87 -5.34 5.58
CA VAL A 25 -3.91 -5.52 4.49
C VAL A 25 -2.71 -4.61 4.72
N THR A 26 -1.51 -5.20 4.71
CA THR A 26 -0.24 -4.48 4.86
C THR A 26 0.60 -4.66 3.60
N PHE A 27 0.83 -3.56 2.88
CA PHE A 27 1.72 -3.51 1.73
C PHE A 27 3.04 -2.85 2.12
N ARG A 28 4.15 -3.48 1.73
CA ARG A 28 5.50 -2.94 1.89
C ARG A 28 6.11 -2.77 0.50
N ILE A 29 6.66 -1.59 0.22
CA ILE A 29 7.43 -1.36 -1.01
C ILE A 29 8.87 -1.08 -0.62
N GLU A 30 9.79 -1.74 -1.29
CA GLU A 30 11.22 -1.44 -1.24
C GLU A 30 11.62 -0.85 -2.60
N GLY A 31 11.75 0.47 -2.65
CA GLY A 31 11.94 1.26 -3.87
C GLY A 31 11.35 2.67 -3.74
N ASP A 32 10.97 3.29 -4.86
CA ASP A 32 10.44 4.66 -4.92
C ASP A 32 8.92 4.68 -5.10
N ALA A 33 8.22 5.65 -4.49
CA ALA A 33 6.77 5.82 -4.67
C ALA A 33 6.45 7.24 -5.17
N ASN A 34 5.54 7.34 -6.15
CA ASN A 34 5.10 8.60 -6.75
C ASN A 34 3.79 9.12 -6.12
N ASP A 35 3.28 10.28 -6.60
CA ASP A 35 2.19 11.01 -5.94
C ASP A 35 0.92 10.18 -5.68
N TYR A 36 0.14 10.59 -4.67
CA TYR A 36 -1.11 9.95 -4.21
C TYR A 36 -0.94 8.56 -3.57
N LEU A 37 0.26 8.18 -3.15
CA LEU A 37 0.45 7.04 -2.25
C LEU A 37 -0.48 7.17 -1.03
N GLY A 38 -1.34 6.17 -0.79
CA GLY A 38 -2.26 6.17 0.35
C GLY A 38 -3.38 7.23 0.31
N LYS A 39 -3.73 7.79 -0.86
CA LYS A 39 -4.88 8.72 -0.94
C LYS A 39 -6.19 7.99 -0.60
N GLY A 40 -6.91 8.48 0.41
CA GLY A 40 -8.19 7.88 0.85
C GLY A 40 -8.02 6.65 1.73
N LEU A 41 -6.85 6.45 2.33
CA LEU A 41 -6.59 5.34 3.25
C LEU A 41 -7.40 5.54 4.54
N SER A 42 -8.47 4.76 4.67
CA SER A 42 -9.31 4.64 5.86
C SER A 42 -9.09 3.24 6.41
N GLY A 43 -7.93 3.07 7.06
CA GLY A 43 -7.33 1.77 7.37
C GLY A 43 -8.08 0.92 8.37
#